data_AF-A0A815PJL3-F1
#
_entry.id   AF-A0A815PJL3-F1
#
_cell.length_a   1.000
_cell.length_b   1.000
_cell.length_c   1.000
_cell.angle_alpha   90.00
_cell.angle_beta   90.00
_cell.angle_gamma   90.00
#
_symmetry.space_group_name_H-M   'P 1'
#
loop_
_entity.id
_entity.type
_entity.pdbx_description
1 polymer ?
#
loop_
_entity_poly.entity_id
_entity_poly.type
_entity_poly.pdbx_seq_one_letter_code
_entity_poly.pdbx_strand_id
1 'polypeptide(L)'
;MSSTYEAPIGPSIPSNRHYYIVRKIFVNTSGYYVIRSNSFIDLYGYLYRDPFNPTRPMVNLVMQNDDSDGRGEFLMQGLLSSSLYNLVVTTYSPNVTGPFSISIGGPEPVIIQ
;
A
#
# COMPACT_ATOMS: atom_id res chain seq x y z
N MET A 1 -0.05 14.86 -5.38
CA MET A 1 0.69 15.46 -4.26
C MET A 1 1.22 14.33 -3.40
N SER A 2 2.53 14.28 -3.13
CA SER A 2 3.17 13.31 -2.22
C SER A 2 3.13 13.86 -0.79
N SER A 3 2.94 12.98 0.20
CA SER A 3 2.96 13.30 1.63
C SER A 3 4.06 12.48 2.33
N THR A 4 4.43 12.83 3.56
CA THR A 4 5.42 12.09 4.37
C THR A 4 4.76 11.52 5.63
N TYR A 5 5.00 10.24 5.95
CA TYR A 5 4.52 9.58 7.16
C TYR A 5 5.60 8.70 7.78
N GLU A 6 5.44 8.36 9.06
CA GLU A 6 6.22 7.30 9.67
C GLU A 6 5.66 5.96 9.25
N ALA A 7 6.50 5.13 8.64
CA ALA A 7 6.10 3.79 8.23
C ALA A 7 5.66 2.98 9.47
N PRO A 8 4.69 2.06 9.33
CA PRO A 8 4.22 1.22 10.43
C PRO A 8 5.33 0.36 11.06
N ILE A 9 6.43 0.09 10.34
CA ILE A 9 7.55 -0.71 10.82
C ILE A 9 8.88 -0.09 10.35
N GLY A 10 9.61 0.54 11.27
CA GLY A 10 10.98 1.05 11.06
C GLY A 10 11.42 2.02 12.16
N PRO A 11 12.67 1.98 12.66
CA PRO A 11 13.09 2.74 13.83
C PRO A 11 13.17 4.24 13.53
N SER A 12 12.62 5.02 14.45
CA SER A 12 12.59 6.48 14.45
C SER A 12 13.99 7.10 14.43
N ILE A 13 14.43 7.58 13.26
CA ILE A 13 15.55 8.54 13.16
C ILE A 13 15.09 9.77 12.35
N PRO A 14 15.33 11.02 12.81
CA PRO A 14 14.62 12.20 12.32
C PRO A 14 14.93 12.65 10.88
N SER A 15 15.89 12.00 10.20
CA SER A 15 16.29 12.27 8.81
C SER A 15 15.87 11.20 7.79
N ASN A 16 15.10 10.19 8.20
CA ASN A 16 14.68 9.04 7.39
C ASN A 16 13.15 9.05 7.15
N ARG A 17 12.65 10.09 6.47
CA ARG A 17 11.22 10.15 6.14
C ARG A 17 10.93 9.25 4.95
N HIS A 18 9.84 8.50 5.06
CA HIS A 18 9.27 7.78 3.93
C HIS A 18 8.29 8.70 3.21
N TYR A 19 8.46 8.81 1.90
CA TYR A 19 7.43 9.37 1.03
C TYR A 19 6.36 8.31 0.81
N TYR A 20 5.11 8.74 0.79
CA TYR A 20 4.01 7.85 0.47
C TYR A 20 2.97 8.51 -0.41
N ILE A 21 2.24 7.64 -1.10
CA ILE A 21 0.98 7.99 -1.72
C ILE A 21 -0.14 7.21 -1.08
N VAL A 22 -1.32 7.82 -1.05
CA VAL A 22 -2.57 7.13 -0.74
C VAL A 22 -3.42 7.14 -1.99
N ARG A 23 -4.04 5.99 -2.27
CA ARG A 23 -5.09 5.85 -3.28
C ARG A 23 -6.29 5.20 -2.63
N LYS A 24 -7.44 5.88 -2.72
CA LYS A 24 -8.70 5.31 -2.29
C LYS A 24 -9.21 4.38 -3.37
N ILE A 25 -9.54 3.16 -2.97
CA ILE A 25 -10.11 2.14 -3.85
C ILE A 25 -11.38 1.60 -3.21
N PHE A 26 -12.44 1.52 -4.00
CA PHE A 26 -13.68 0.87 -3.60
C PHE A 26 -13.72 -0.52 -4.22
N VAL A 27 -13.74 -1.53 -3.36
CA VAL A 27 -14.01 -2.92 -3.73
C VAL A 27 -15.52 -3.05 -3.83
N ASN A 28 -16.05 -3.27 -5.03
CA ASN A 28 -17.50 -3.39 -5.21
C ASN A 28 -18.00 -4.81 -4.89
N THR A 29 -17.20 -5.83 -5.19
CA THR A 29 -17.55 -7.25 -5.03
C THR A 29 -16.64 -7.90 -4.01
N SER A 30 -17.20 -8.51 -2.96
CA SER A 30 -16.41 -9.28 -2.00
C SER A 30 -15.77 -10.49 -2.67
N GLY A 31 -14.51 -10.78 -2.38
CA GLY A 31 -13.83 -11.96 -2.93
C GLY A 31 -12.32 -11.94 -2.73
N TYR A 32 -11.61 -12.83 -3.42
CA TYR A 32 -10.16 -12.90 -3.36
C TYR A 32 -9.52 -11.89 -4.32
N TYR A 33 -8.65 -11.04 -3.80
CA TYR A 33 -7.94 -10.02 -4.57
C TYR A 33 -6.43 -10.24 -4.51
N VAL A 34 -5.76 -9.84 -5.59
CA VAL A 34 -4.32 -9.77 -5.72
C VAL A 34 -3.95 -8.33 -6.07
N ILE A 35 -3.14 -7.69 -5.24
CA ILE A 35 -2.62 -6.35 -5.42
C ILE A 35 -1.10 -6.45 -5.51
N ARG A 36 -0.51 -5.99 -6.61
CA ARG A 36 0.94 -6.01 -6.78
C ARG A 36 1.46 -4.71 -7.38
N SER A 37 2.68 -4.35 -7.01
CA SER A 37 3.42 -3.28 -7.66
C SER A 37 4.31 -3.80 -8.78
N ASN A 38 4.68 -2.92 -9.69
CA ASN A 38 5.82 -3.13 -10.56
C ASN A 38 6.75 -1.91 -10.54
N SER A 39 8.03 -2.12 -10.24
CA SER A 39 9.01 -1.04 -10.11
C SER A 39 10.47 -1.53 -10.18
N PHE A 40 11.39 -0.59 -10.36
CA PHE A 40 12.84 -0.80 -10.19
C PHE A 40 13.35 -0.36 -8.81
N ILE A 41 12.47 0.19 -7.97
CA ILE A 41 12.77 0.54 -6.58
C ILE A 41 12.01 -0.37 -5.65
N ASP A 42 12.56 -0.53 -4.44
CA ASP A 42 12.00 -1.38 -3.40
C ASP A 42 10.78 -0.71 -2.74
N LEU A 43 9.60 -1.29 -2.95
CA LEU A 43 8.29 -0.77 -2.58
C LEU A 43 7.64 -1.59 -1.48
N TYR A 44 7.03 -0.88 -0.53
CA TYR A 44 6.20 -1.46 0.51
C TYR A 44 4.75 -1.02 0.32
N GLY A 45 3.85 -1.98 0.13
CA GLY A 45 2.41 -1.77 0.05
C GLY A 45 1.69 -2.07 1.37
N TYR A 46 0.74 -1.21 1.73
CA TYR A 46 -0.17 -1.40 2.85
C TYR A 46 -1.60 -1.15 2.38
N LEU A 47 -2.54 -1.98 2.81
CA LEU A 47 -3.96 -1.79 2.56
C LEU A 47 -4.68 -1.59 3.89
N TYR A 48 -5.41 -0.48 3.99
CA TYR A 48 -6.23 -0.15 5.15
C TYR A 48 -7.69 -0.15 4.78
N ARG A 49 -8.57 -0.61 5.67
CA ARG A 49 -10.00 -0.26 5.58
C ARG A 49 -10.14 1.23 5.91
N ASP A 50 -10.95 1.97 5.14
CA ASP A 50 -11.10 3.41 5.37
C ASP A 50 -11.68 3.68 6.77
N PRO A 51 -11.16 4.68 7.52
CA PRO A 51 -10.10 5.63 7.14
C PRO A 51 -8.66 5.17 7.42
N PHE A 52 -7.70 5.68 6.64
CA PHE A 52 -6.27 5.62 6.94
C PHE A 52 -5.85 6.80 7.84
N ASN A 53 -5.09 6.51 8.90
CA ASN A 53 -4.50 7.52 9.78
C ASN A 53 -2.97 7.32 9.88
N PRO A 54 -2.14 8.23 9.30
CA PRO A 54 -0.69 8.08 9.31
C PRO A 54 -0.07 8.18 10.72
N THR A 55 -0.75 8.75 11.71
CA THR A 55 -0.25 8.80 13.10
C THR A 55 -0.59 7.55 13.90
N ARG A 56 -1.46 6.68 13.37
CA ARG A 56 -1.87 5.41 13.97
C ARG A 56 -1.82 4.28 12.94
N PRO A 57 -0.62 3.96 12.42
CA PRO A 57 -0.44 3.10 11.25
C PRO A 57 -0.86 1.63 11.43
N MET A 58 -1.21 1.19 12.63
CA MET A 58 -1.72 -0.16 12.87
C MET A 58 -3.25 -0.22 12.87
N VAL A 59 -3.94 0.92 12.94
CA VAL A 59 -5.40 0.98 12.96
C VAL A 59 -5.93 0.74 11.56
N ASN A 60 -6.92 -0.15 11.44
CA ASN A 60 -7.57 -0.55 10.19
C ASN A 60 -6.66 -1.23 9.16
N LEU A 61 -5.44 -1.62 9.53
CA LEU A 61 -4.55 -2.36 8.64
C LEU A 61 -5.18 -3.72 8.31
N VAL A 62 -5.32 -4.02 7.02
CA VAL A 62 -5.89 -5.27 6.51
C VAL A 62 -4.78 -6.22 6.09
N MET A 63 -3.79 -5.70 5.37
CA MET A 63 -2.67 -6.47 4.82
C MET A 63 -1.53 -5.53 4.43
N GLN A 64 -0.31 -6.05 4.43
CA GLN A 64 0.89 -5.34 4.01
C GLN A 64 1.93 -6.35 3.46
N ASN A 65 2.76 -5.91 2.53
CA ASN A 65 3.86 -6.71 2.00
C ASN A 65 4.94 -5.80 1.38
N ASP A 66 6.20 -6.19 1.45
CA ASP A 66 7.37 -5.50 0.91
C ASP A 66 8.10 -6.28 -0.20
N ASP A 67 8.24 -7.61 -0.11
CA ASP A 67 9.19 -8.33 -0.98
C ASP A 67 8.68 -9.56 -1.74
N SER A 68 7.37 -9.83 -1.72
CA SER A 68 6.85 -11.12 -2.19
C SER A 68 6.68 -11.30 -3.71
N ASP A 69 7.10 -10.36 -4.56
CA ASP A 69 7.15 -10.55 -6.04
C ASP A 69 8.60 -10.73 -6.58
N GLY A 70 9.60 -10.82 -5.68
CA GLY A 70 10.96 -11.27 -6.02
C GLY A 70 11.94 -10.20 -6.54
N ARG A 71 11.52 -8.93 -6.63
CA ARG A 71 12.37 -7.79 -7.06
C ARG A 71 12.25 -6.52 -6.19
N GLY A 72 11.85 -6.63 -4.91
CA GLY A 72 11.50 -5.44 -4.11
C GLY A 72 10.11 -4.90 -4.44
N GLU A 73 9.27 -5.72 -5.05
CA GLU A 73 7.90 -5.40 -5.39
C GLU A 73 6.98 -6.07 -4.36
N PHE A 74 6.02 -5.31 -3.84
CA PHE A 74 5.04 -5.90 -2.94
C PHE A 74 4.03 -6.75 -3.70
N LEU A 75 3.65 -7.86 -3.08
CA LEU A 75 2.56 -8.72 -3.51
C LEU A 75 1.64 -9.01 -2.32
N MET A 76 0.43 -8.46 -2.39
CA MET A 76 -0.60 -8.56 -1.37
C MET A 76 -1.74 -9.41 -1.91
N GLN A 77 -2.09 -10.51 -1.22
CA GLN A 77 -3.21 -11.36 -1.62
C GLN A 77 -4.12 -11.71 -0.44
N GLY A 78 -5.43 -11.69 -0.65
CA GLY A 78 -6.38 -12.02 0.41
C GLY A 78 -7.84 -11.76 0.07
N LEU A 79 -8.74 -12.17 0.97
CA LEU A 79 -10.16 -11.90 0.87
C LEU A 79 -10.47 -10.46 1.28
N LEU A 80 -11.06 -9.69 0.36
CA LEU A 80 -11.56 -8.34 0.63
C LEU A 80 -13.10 -8.35 0.62
N SER A 81 -13.70 -7.64 1.56
CA SER A 81 -15.14 -7.36 1.57
C SER A 81 -15.46 -6.13 0.72
N SER A 82 -16.66 -6.05 0.15
CA SER A 82 -17.18 -4.84 -0.49
C SER A 82 -17.12 -3.65 0.49
N SER A 83 -16.20 -2.73 0.25
CA SER A 83 -15.87 -1.63 1.16
C SER A 83 -14.90 -0.65 0.53
N LEU A 84 -14.71 0.49 1.20
CA LEU A 84 -13.70 1.48 0.86
C LEU A 84 -12.38 1.16 1.57
N TYR A 85 -11.29 1.19 0.82
CA TYR A 85 -9.95 0.96 1.32
C TYR A 85 -9.02 2.10 0.91
N ASN A 86 -7.93 2.26 1.67
CA ASN A 86 -6.81 3.10 1.33
C ASN A 86 -5.61 2.21 1.02
N LEU A 87 -5.19 2.20 -0.24
CA LEU A 87 -3.93 1.62 -0.66
C LEU A 87 -2.83 2.66 -0.44
N VAL A 88 -1.95 2.37 0.50
CA VAL A 88 -0.78 3.19 0.82
C VAL A 88 0.44 2.52 0.21
N VAL A 89 1.16 3.26 -0.63
CA VAL A 89 2.41 2.79 -1.24
C VAL A 89 3.54 3.70 -0.79
N THR A 90 4.62 3.07 -0.34
CA THR A 90 5.86 3.72 0.07
C THR A 90 7.05 2.88 -0.38
N THR A 91 8.25 3.28 0.01
CA THR A 91 9.49 2.56 -0.25
C THR A 91 9.96 1.85 1.01
N TYR A 92 10.60 0.69 0.88
CA TYR A 92 11.22 -0.01 2.02
C TYR A 92 12.34 0.82 2.65
N SER A 93 13.15 1.48 1.82
CA SER A 93 14.20 2.41 2.27
C SER A 93 13.71 3.87 2.31
N PRO A 94 14.12 4.67 3.30
CA PRO A 94 13.75 6.07 3.41
C PRO A 94 14.41 6.92 2.31
N ASN A 95 13.85 8.10 2.03
CA ASN A 95 14.38 9.06 1.05
C ASN A 95 14.55 8.52 -0.39
N VAL A 96 13.89 7.41 -0.74
CA VAL A 96 13.86 6.85 -2.10
C VAL A 96 12.59 7.33 -2.82
N THR A 97 12.73 7.69 -4.09
CA THR A 97 11.59 7.97 -4.99
C THR A 97 11.87 7.38 -6.36
N GLY A 98 10.81 7.06 -7.09
CA GLY A 98 10.93 6.49 -8.43
C GLY A 98 9.57 6.17 -9.02
N PRO A 99 9.52 5.89 -10.33
CA PRO A 99 8.30 5.49 -11.00
C PRO A 99 7.89 4.08 -10.59
N PHE A 100 6.59 3.84 -10.53
CA PHE A 100 6.01 2.52 -10.32
C PHE A 100 4.61 2.44 -10.92
N SER A 101 4.12 1.22 -11.07
CA SER A 101 2.73 0.95 -11.41
C SER A 101 2.13 -0.04 -10.40
N ILE A 102 0.80 -0.06 -10.33
CA ILE A 102 0.05 -0.97 -9.47
C ILE A 102 -0.95 -1.71 -10.35
N SER A 103 -1.08 -3.03 -10.14
CA SER A 103 -2.16 -3.82 -10.72
C SER A 103 -2.98 -4.49 -9.63
N ILE A 104 -4.30 -4.48 -9.81
CA ILE A 104 -5.28 -5.05 -8.88
C ILE A 104 -6.14 -6.02 -9.68
N GLY A 105 -6.07 -7.30 -9.33
CA GLY A 105 -6.91 -8.37 -9.87
C GLY A 105 -7.88 -8.89 -8.81
N GLY A 106 -9.09 -9.25 -9.23
CA GLY A 106 -10.11 -9.82 -8.36
C GLY A 106 -11.36 -10.20 -9.17
N PRO A 107 -12.49 -10.49 -8.52
CA PRO A 107 -13.73 -10.87 -9.21
C PRO A 107 -14.25 -9.79 -10.15
N GLU A 108 -14.08 -8.52 -9.78
CA GLU A 108 -14.48 -7.34 -10.57
C GLU A 108 -13.43 -6.23 -10.41
N PRO A 109 -13.29 -5.33 -11.40
CA PRO A 109 -12.44 -4.14 -11.29
C PRO A 109 -12.79 -3.29 -10.07
N VAL A 110 -11.77 -2.80 -9.36
CA VAL A 110 -11.98 -1.82 -8.29
C VAL A 110 -12.21 -0.43 -8.87
N ILE A 111 -12.98 0.40 -8.15
CA ILE A 111 -13.21 1.79 -8.52
C ILE A 111 -12.19 2.67 -7.80
N ILE A 112 -11.41 3.44 -8.55
CA ILE A 112 -10.48 4.43 -7.99
C ILE A 112 -11.27 5.72 -7.72
N GLN A 113 -11.13 6.27 -6.51
CA GLN A 113 -11.77 7.52 -6.09
C GLN A 113 -10.80 8.70 -6.03
#